data_AF-A0A5F1YNJ4-F1
#
_entry.id   AF-A0A5F1YNJ4-F1
#
_cell.length_a   1.000
_cell.length_b   1.000
_cell.length_c   1.000
_cell.angle_alpha   90.00
_cell.angle_beta   90.00
_cell.angle_gamma   90.00
#
_symmetry.space_group_name_H-M   'P 1'
#
loop_
_entity.id
_entity.type
_entity.pdbx_description
1 polymer ?
#
loop_
_entity_poly.entity_id
_entity_poly.type
_entity_poly.pdbx_seq_one_letter_code
_entity_poly.pdbx_strand_id
1 'polypeptide(L)'
;MKLSAIVSLFASFLILPLTPIQSLIWNGANSPSYLLKTQEFVSVFLRLRMDYAPHTSDYYFFGRMAILVYIGILFGLFELDRTGFFPAVSRKIFRSVLALFSIALFGDFIAYWGGNFFGESVEIVGFYWIEAPSIFLLSFAFPFLGFKMRSERKTEGIVFMILPFLMIASILFFRYVSSGFLFPISMVVTAFVLNSKAAPLFQKSSEVFLKFTSAKTVLVFFILAMICAGTMQILEKAIPISDGIQLPKKMDFRPFSTAQDFFEVFGVYGESGRSLYFWIDVVDMVFPFPLIFCFGGIYTKAAVRFNLPVSLNLFSYGFLVFDLLENSLMFYFLNVWPKVPEGIAAFTGGVTAVKLFFLFVGFFMFAVSFSMLVYRWTSEKIGNR
;
A
#
# COMPACT_ATOMS: atom_id res chain seq x y z
N MET A 1 -9.04 17.09 -9.77
CA MET A 1 -9.32 15.64 -9.77
C MET A 1 -10.82 15.43 -9.80
N LYS A 2 -11.32 14.39 -10.45
CA LYS A 2 -12.74 14.02 -10.34
C LYS A 2 -12.99 13.37 -8.97
N LEU A 3 -14.22 13.51 -8.47
CA LEU A 3 -14.66 12.92 -7.21
C LEU A 3 -14.45 11.41 -7.17
N SER A 4 -14.75 10.70 -8.27
CA SER A 4 -14.54 9.25 -8.40
C SER A 4 -13.09 8.82 -8.11
N ALA A 5 -12.11 9.59 -8.57
CA ALA A 5 -10.69 9.32 -8.29
C ALA A 5 -10.33 9.54 -6.83
N ILE A 6 -10.87 10.59 -6.19
CA ILE A 6 -10.63 10.88 -4.77
C ILE A 6 -11.24 9.77 -3.90
N VAL A 7 -12.47 9.37 -4.20
CA VAL A 7 -13.21 8.36 -3.42
C VAL A 7 -12.58 6.97 -3.57
N SER A 8 -12.15 6.59 -4.78
CA SER A 8 -11.40 5.36 -5.02
C SER A 8 -10.06 5.35 -4.27
N LEU A 9 -9.34 6.47 -4.28
CA LEU A 9 -8.07 6.63 -3.57
C LEU A 9 -8.26 6.52 -2.05
N PHE A 10 -9.27 7.20 -1.52
CA PHE A 10 -9.63 7.11 -0.11
C PHE A 10 -9.96 5.67 0.30
N ALA A 11 -10.75 4.95 -0.50
CA ALA A 11 -11.05 3.55 -0.26
C ALA A 11 -9.80 2.65 -0.24
N SER A 12 -8.82 2.89 -1.12
CA SER A 12 -7.54 2.18 -1.09
C SER A 12 -6.71 2.49 0.15
N PHE A 13 -6.71 3.75 0.60
CA PHE A 13 -6.04 4.12 1.85
C PHE A 13 -6.75 3.55 3.08
N LEU A 14 -8.08 3.49 3.07
CA LEU A 14 -8.88 2.97 4.18
C LEU A 14 -8.72 1.46 4.34
N ILE A 15 -8.69 0.70 3.23
CA ILE A 15 -8.59 -0.76 3.31
C ILE A 15 -7.23 -1.23 3.84
N LEU A 16 -6.16 -0.44 3.66
CA LEU A 16 -4.80 -0.75 4.14
C LEU A 16 -4.73 -1.04 5.66
N PRO A 17 -5.20 -0.14 6.55
CA PRO A 17 -5.28 -0.44 7.99
C PRO A 17 -6.48 -1.32 8.33
N LEU A 18 -7.58 -1.28 7.56
CA LEU A 18 -8.79 -2.03 7.88
C LEU A 18 -8.56 -3.55 7.81
N THR A 19 -7.85 -4.04 6.79
CA THR A 19 -7.58 -5.47 6.61
C THR A 19 -6.84 -6.10 7.81
N PRO A 20 -5.70 -5.58 8.30
CA PRO A 20 -5.04 -6.13 9.48
C PRO A 20 -5.85 -5.94 10.77
N ILE A 21 -6.61 -4.84 10.92
CA ILE A 21 -7.49 -4.64 12.09
C ILE A 21 -8.54 -5.74 12.15
N GLN A 22 -9.31 -5.95 11.08
CA GLN A 22 -10.36 -6.96 11.05
C GLN A 22 -9.80 -8.38 11.12
N SER A 23 -8.63 -8.61 10.53
CA SER A 23 -7.91 -9.87 10.68
C SER A 23 -7.58 -10.19 12.14
N LEU A 24 -7.01 -9.25 12.89
CA LEU A 24 -6.68 -9.45 14.30
C LEU A 24 -7.94 -9.61 15.17
N ILE A 25 -9.00 -8.83 14.91
CA ILE A 25 -10.28 -8.99 15.60
C ILE A 25 -10.85 -10.39 15.37
N TRP A 26 -10.81 -10.88 14.14
CA TRP A 26 -11.37 -12.19 13.76
C TRP A 26 -10.56 -13.36 14.30
N ASN A 27 -9.23 -13.32 14.16
CA ASN A 27 -8.36 -14.43 14.50
C ASN A 27 -7.90 -14.41 15.97
N GLY A 28 -7.91 -13.25 16.63
CA GLY A 28 -7.44 -13.08 17.99
C GLY A 28 -6.01 -13.59 18.18
N ALA A 29 -5.80 -14.39 19.23
CA ALA A 29 -4.51 -15.02 19.53
C ALA A 29 -4.03 -16.04 18.48
N ASN A 30 -4.92 -16.53 17.60
CA ASN A 30 -4.59 -17.47 16.53
C ASN A 30 -4.07 -16.77 15.25
N SER A 31 -3.89 -15.45 15.31
CA SER A 31 -3.33 -14.66 14.21
C SER A 31 -1.91 -15.12 13.86
N PRO A 32 -1.50 -15.08 12.58
CA PRO A 32 -0.13 -15.36 12.20
C PRO A 32 0.86 -14.46 12.95
N SER A 33 2.05 -15.00 13.28
CA SER A 33 3.06 -14.28 14.08
C SER A 33 3.49 -12.94 13.48
N TYR A 34 3.44 -12.78 12.16
CA TYR A 34 3.72 -11.50 11.50
C TYR A 34 2.57 -10.49 11.63
N LEU A 35 1.32 -10.93 11.75
CA LEU A 35 0.19 -10.04 12.03
C LEU A 35 0.13 -9.66 13.50
N LEU A 36 0.56 -10.53 14.42
CA LEU A 36 0.67 -10.16 15.84
C LEU A 36 1.63 -8.98 16.06
N LYS A 37 2.63 -8.80 15.18
CA LYS A 37 3.50 -7.60 15.22
C LYS A 37 2.74 -6.30 14.96
N THR A 38 1.57 -6.33 14.33
CA THR A 38 0.75 -5.13 14.09
C THR A 38 -0.21 -4.83 15.24
N GLN A 39 -0.22 -5.65 16.30
CA GLN A 39 -1.16 -5.53 17.40
C GLN A 39 -1.14 -4.14 18.05
N GLU A 40 0.03 -3.53 18.22
CA GLU A 40 0.14 -2.20 18.85
C GLU A 40 -0.38 -1.08 17.95
N PHE A 41 -0.12 -1.18 16.64
CA PHE A 41 -0.75 -0.29 15.67
C PHE A 41 -2.28 -0.44 15.70
N VAL A 42 -2.79 -1.68 15.74
CA VAL A 42 -4.23 -1.94 15.82
C VAL A 42 -4.82 -1.46 17.14
N SER A 43 -4.09 -1.60 18.27
CA SER A 43 -4.53 -1.18 19.60
C SER A 43 -4.87 0.31 19.67
N VAL A 44 -4.19 1.16 18.89
CA VAL A 44 -4.52 2.58 18.74
C VAL A 44 -5.91 2.77 18.15
N PHE A 45 -6.26 2.04 17.09
CA PHE A 45 -7.60 2.13 16.47
C PHE A 45 -8.68 1.56 17.37
N LEU A 46 -8.41 0.45 18.08
CA LEU A 46 -9.37 -0.12 19.03
C LEU A 46 -9.66 0.86 20.18
N ARG A 47 -8.63 1.54 20.71
CA ARG A 47 -8.79 2.61 21.72
C ARG A 47 -9.58 3.79 21.17
N LEU A 48 -9.23 4.28 19.98
CA LEU A 48 -9.98 5.35 19.32
C LEU A 48 -11.45 4.99 19.15
N ARG A 49 -11.75 3.74 18.76
CA ARG A 49 -13.12 3.23 18.66
C ARG A 49 -13.84 3.25 20.01
N MET A 50 -13.18 2.88 21.11
CA MET A 50 -13.77 2.97 22.47
C MET A 50 -14.25 4.40 22.80
N ASP A 51 -13.49 5.42 22.39
CA ASP A 51 -13.82 6.82 22.68
C ASP A 51 -15.00 7.32 21.83
N TYR A 52 -15.05 6.95 20.53
CA TYR A 52 -16.08 7.44 19.61
C TYR A 52 -17.38 6.61 19.61
N ALA A 53 -17.29 5.31 19.86
CA ALA A 53 -18.42 4.38 19.78
C ALA A 53 -18.32 3.28 20.86
N PRO A 54 -18.39 3.63 22.17
CA PRO A 54 -18.16 2.70 23.27
C PRO A 54 -19.13 1.51 23.32
N HIS A 55 -20.35 1.70 22.77
CA HIS A 55 -21.39 0.67 22.77
C HIS A 55 -21.38 -0.24 21.53
N THR A 56 -20.50 0.01 20.56
CA THR A 56 -20.37 -0.83 19.36
C THR A 56 -19.15 -1.75 19.52
N SER A 57 -19.31 -3.04 19.24
CA SER A 57 -18.18 -3.97 19.25
C SER A 57 -17.15 -3.59 18.19
N ASP A 58 -15.88 -3.94 18.41
CA ASP A 58 -14.81 -3.73 17.42
C ASP A 58 -15.17 -4.31 16.06
N TYR A 59 -15.70 -5.53 16.06
CA TYR A 59 -16.10 -6.25 14.85
C TYR A 59 -17.12 -5.46 14.03
N TYR A 60 -18.20 -4.95 14.64
CA TYR A 60 -19.20 -4.17 13.90
C TYR A 60 -18.68 -2.79 13.52
N PHE A 61 -17.92 -2.11 14.37
CA PHE A 61 -17.43 -0.76 14.07
C PHE A 61 -16.53 -0.75 12.83
N PHE A 62 -15.52 -1.62 12.81
CA PHE A 62 -14.61 -1.72 11.67
C PHE A 62 -15.28 -2.40 10.47
N GLY A 63 -16.15 -3.39 10.70
CA GLY A 63 -17.06 -3.96 9.69
C GLY A 63 -17.78 -2.91 8.86
N ARG A 64 -18.44 -1.95 9.51
CA ARG A 64 -19.18 -0.88 8.84
C ARG A 64 -18.32 0.00 7.93
N MET A 65 -17.02 0.10 8.17
CA MET A 65 -16.12 0.90 7.34
C MET A 65 -15.82 0.24 5.98
N ALA A 66 -16.01 -1.08 5.86
CA ALA A 66 -15.84 -1.80 4.59
C ALA A 66 -16.83 -1.29 3.51
N ILE A 67 -18.00 -0.79 3.90
CA ILE A 67 -18.97 -0.16 3.00
C ILE A 67 -18.36 0.98 2.17
N LEU A 68 -17.46 1.77 2.78
CA LEU A 68 -16.78 2.89 2.10
C LEU A 68 -15.78 2.38 1.06
N VAL A 69 -15.18 1.22 1.31
CA VAL A 69 -14.27 0.54 0.38
C VAL A 69 -15.04 0.03 -0.84
N TYR A 70 -16.18 -0.63 -0.61
CA TYR A 70 -17.09 -1.06 -1.68
C TYR A 70 -17.55 0.12 -2.56
N ILE A 71 -17.99 1.21 -1.93
CA ILE A 71 -18.41 2.42 -2.64
C ILE A 71 -17.25 2.98 -3.47
N GLY A 72 -16.04 3.04 -2.92
CA GLY A 72 -14.85 3.48 -3.67
C GLY A 72 -14.52 2.63 -4.87
N ILE A 73 -14.59 1.30 -4.74
CA ILE A 73 -14.40 0.38 -5.86
C ILE A 73 -15.47 0.61 -6.94
N LEU A 74 -16.74 0.71 -6.56
CA LEU A 74 -17.85 0.94 -7.50
C LEU A 74 -17.67 2.27 -8.25
N PHE A 75 -17.40 3.37 -7.54
CA PHE A 75 -17.14 4.68 -8.15
C PHE A 75 -15.94 4.63 -9.11
N GLY A 76 -14.88 3.91 -8.74
CA GLY A 76 -13.73 3.70 -9.61
C GLY A 76 -14.08 2.92 -10.88
N LEU A 77 -14.80 1.80 -10.74
CA LEU A 77 -15.25 0.99 -11.87
C LEU A 77 -16.18 1.77 -12.82
N PHE A 78 -17.11 2.56 -12.29
CA PHE A 78 -17.98 3.42 -13.10
C PHE A 78 -17.20 4.50 -13.86
N GLU A 79 -16.18 5.10 -13.25
CA GLU A 79 -15.32 6.08 -13.94
C GLU A 79 -14.51 5.42 -15.06
N LEU A 80 -13.99 4.20 -14.83
CA LEU A 80 -13.30 3.44 -15.86
C LEU A 80 -14.22 3.14 -17.06
N ASP A 81 -15.44 2.68 -16.82
CA ASP A 81 -16.41 2.45 -17.91
C ASP A 81 -16.75 3.74 -18.66
N ARG A 82 -17.00 4.84 -17.92
CA ARG A 82 -17.28 6.16 -18.51
C ARG A 82 -16.15 6.67 -19.40
N THR A 83 -14.90 6.37 -19.05
CA THR A 83 -13.73 6.76 -19.84
C THR A 83 -13.41 5.81 -21.00
N GLY A 84 -14.27 4.81 -21.25
CA GLY A 84 -14.09 3.83 -22.31
C GLY A 84 -12.95 2.84 -22.03
N PHE A 85 -12.60 2.64 -20.75
CA PHE A 85 -11.54 1.71 -20.36
C PHE A 85 -11.89 0.26 -20.71
N PHE A 86 -13.17 -0.12 -20.57
CA PHE A 86 -13.65 -1.45 -20.90
C PHE A 86 -14.11 -1.54 -22.37
N PRO A 87 -13.52 -2.45 -23.17
CA PRO A 87 -13.99 -2.78 -24.52
C PRO A 87 -15.48 -3.13 -24.62
N ALA A 88 -16.07 -2.93 -25.81
CA ALA A 88 -17.47 -3.29 -26.05
C ALA A 88 -17.72 -4.78 -25.82
N VAL A 89 -16.78 -5.64 -26.22
CA VAL A 89 -16.84 -7.10 -26.06
C VAL A 89 -16.87 -7.56 -24.61
N SER A 90 -16.37 -6.75 -23.66
CA SER A 90 -16.34 -7.08 -22.23
C SER A 90 -17.51 -6.50 -21.44
N ARG A 91 -18.33 -5.64 -22.04
CA ARG A 91 -19.37 -4.86 -21.34
C ARG A 91 -20.41 -5.71 -20.63
N LYS A 92 -20.82 -6.86 -21.21
CA LYS A 92 -21.78 -7.78 -20.56
C LYS A 92 -21.21 -8.32 -19.24
N ILE A 93 -19.95 -8.73 -19.23
CA ILE A 93 -19.29 -9.28 -18.04
C ILE A 93 -18.97 -8.20 -17.03
N PHE A 94 -18.58 -7.01 -17.48
CA PHE A 94 -18.42 -5.86 -16.61
C PHE A 94 -19.73 -5.52 -15.85
N ARG A 95 -20.89 -5.58 -16.50
CA ARG A 95 -22.18 -5.41 -15.82
C ARG A 95 -22.44 -6.48 -14.76
N SER A 96 -22.05 -7.73 -15.02
CA SER A 96 -22.11 -8.80 -14.01
C SER A 96 -21.18 -8.53 -12.82
N VAL A 97 -19.96 -8.03 -13.07
CA VAL A 97 -19.04 -7.60 -12.01
C VAL A 97 -19.66 -6.50 -11.16
N LEU A 98 -20.25 -5.46 -11.77
CA LEU A 98 -20.93 -4.40 -11.03
C LEU A 98 -22.11 -4.93 -10.21
N ALA A 99 -22.93 -5.82 -10.78
CA ALA A 99 -24.07 -6.40 -10.07
C ALA A 99 -23.62 -7.23 -8.86
N LEU A 100 -22.62 -8.10 -9.03
CA LEU A 100 -22.05 -8.89 -7.93
C LEU A 100 -21.46 -8.00 -6.83
N PHE A 101 -20.78 -6.91 -7.21
CA PHE A 101 -20.25 -5.94 -6.26
C PHE A 101 -21.36 -5.23 -5.47
N SER A 102 -22.45 -4.83 -6.13
CA SER A 102 -23.59 -4.21 -5.47
C SER A 102 -24.31 -5.18 -4.53
N ILE A 103 -24.40 -6.46 -4.89
CA ILE A 103 -24.95 -7.50 -4.01
C ILE A 103 -24.02 -7.72 -2.80
N ALA A 104 -22.70 -7.77 -3.01
CA ALA A 104 -21.74 -7.91 -1.92
C ALA A 104 -21.82 -6.71 -0.94
N LEU A 105 -21.87 -5.49 -1.46
CA LEU A 105 -22.09 -4.27 -0.69
C LEU A 105 -23.40 -4.32 0.13
N PHE A 106 -24.48 -4.83 -0.47
CA PHE A 106 -25.73 -5.01 0.26
C PHE A 106 -25.63 -6.07 1.36
N GLY A 107 -24.91 -7.17 1.12
CA GLY A 107 -24.60 -8.19 2.12
C GLY A 107 -23.79 -7.63 3.30
N ASP A 108 -22.74 -6.85 3.02
CA ASP A 108 -21.92 -6.15 4.03
C ASP A 108 -22.77 -5.20 4.88
N PHE A 109 -23.65 -4.42 4.24
CA PHE A 109 -24.58 -3.55 4.95
C PHE A 109 -25.50 -4.34 5.89
N ILE A 110 -26.11 -5.44 5.42
CA ILE A 110 -26.93 -6.32 6.27
C ILE A 110 -26.09 -6.89 7.42
N ALA A 111 -24.87 -7.34 7.13
CA ALA A 111 -24.02 -8.00 8.11
C ALA A 111 -23.63 -7.07 9.26
N TYR A 112 -23.08 -5.91 8.96
CA TYR A 112 -22.44 -5.05 9.96
C TYR A 112 -23.32 -3.89 10.47
N TRP A 113 -24.26 -3.42 9.64
CA TRP A 113 -25.27 -2.47 10.10
C TRP A 113 -26.48 -3.23 10.66
N GLY A 114 -27.07 -4.14 9.87
CA GLY A 114 -28.23 -4.92 10.29
C GLY A 114 -27.94 -5.85 11.47
N GLY A 115 -26.84 -6.62 11.44
CA GLY A 115 -26.49 -7.58 12.49
C GLY A 115 -26.38 -6.95 13.89
N ASN A 116 -25.85 -5.73 14.00
CA ASN A 116 -25.77 -5.04 15.28
C ASN A 116 -27.15 -4.65 15.88
N PHE A 117 -28.18 -4.47 15.04
CA PHE A 117 -29.53 -4.12 15.51
C PHE A 117 -30.44 -5.35 15.68
N PHE A 118 -30.28 -6.36 14.82
CA PHE A 118 -31.20 -7.50 14.73
C PHE A 118 -30.58 -8.82 15.19
N GLY A 119 -29.30 -8.82 15.59
CA GLY A 119 -28.58 -9.97 16.14
C GLY A 119 -27.84 -10.82 15.11
N GLU A 120 -27.19 -11.85 15.62
CA GLU A 120 -26.25 -12.72 14.88
C GLU A 120 -26.88 -13.42 13.66
N SER A 121 -28.17 -13.77 13.70
CA SER A 121 -28.83 -14.41 12.56
C SER A 121 -28.83 -13.51 11.31
N VAL A 122 -29.01 -12.20 11.48
CA VAL A 122 -28.96 -11.24 10.38
C VAL A 122 -27.53 -11.03 9.89
N GLU A 123 -26.57 -11.03 10.81
CA GLU A 123 -25.14 -11.04 10.46
C GLU A 123 -24.79 -12.23 9.57
N ILE A 124 -25.18 -13.44 9.99
CA ILE A 124 -24.90 -14.68 9.27
C ILE A 124 -25.50 -14.63 7.86
N VAL A 125 -26.75 -14.15 7.72
CA VAL A 125 -27.40 -13.98 6.42
C VAL A 125 -26.65 -12.97 5.54
N GLY A 126 -26.33 -11.79 6.08
CA GLY A 126 -25.62 -10.76 5.34
C GLY A 126 -24.24 -11.25 4.85
N PHE A 127 -23.45 -11.83 5.75
CA PHE A 127 -22.08 -12.22 5.44
C PHE A 127 -21.99 -13.55 4.69
N TYR A 128 -22.47 -14.65 5.28
CA TYR A 128 -22.25 -16.00 4.73
C TYR A 128 -23.12 -16.31 3.51
N TRP A 129 -24.31 -15.73 3.42
CA TRP A 129 -25.27 -16.06 2.36
C TRP A 129 -25.32 -15.04 1.23
N ILE A 130 -24.87 -13.79 1.46
CA ILE A 130 -24.92 -12.72 0.45
C ILE A 130 -23.52 -12.23 0.10
N GLU A 131 -22.78 -11.68 1.06
CA GLU A 131 -21.48 -11.05 0.80
C GLU A 131 -20.42 -12.05 0.31
N ALA A 132 -20.10 -13.05 1.13
CA ALA A 132 -19.02 -14.00 0.83
C ALA A 132 -19.24 -14.79 -0.48
N PRO A 133 -20.45 -15.30 -0.80
CA PRO A 133 -20.71 -15.93 -2.10
C PRO A 133 -20.55 -14.96 -3.26
N SER A 134 -20.98 -13.70 -3.12
CA SER A 134 -20.83 -12.68 -4.17
C SER A 134 -19.36 -12.35 -4.44
N ILE A 135 -18.56 -12.22 -3.38
CA ILE A 135 -17.11 -12.06 -3.48
C ILE A 135 -16.45 -13.29 -4.14
N PHE A 136 -16.87 -14.49 -3.76
CA PHE A 136 -16.38 -15.72 -4.38
C PHE A 136 -16.69 -15.74 -5.89
N LEU A 137 -17.90 -15.36 -6.29
CA LEU A 137 -18.27 -15.24 -7.71
C LEU A 137 -17.46 -14.15 -8.44
N LEU A 138 -17.10 -13.05 -7.77
CA LEU A 138 -16.20 -12.04 -8.33
C LEU A 138 -14.82 -12.61 -8.69
N SER A 139 -14.34 -13.60 -7.94
CA SER A 139 -13.07 -14.29 -8.25
C SER A 139 -13.08 -15.02 -9.62
N PHE A 140 -14.26 -15.36 -10.15
CA PHE A 140 -14.42 -15.91 -11.50
C PHE A 140 -14.78 -14.84 -12.54
N ALA A 141 -15.58 -13.85 -12.13
CA ALA A 141 -16.01 -12.78 -13.02
C ALA A 141 -14.83 -11.92 -13.49
N PHE A 142 -13.86 -11.62 -12.62
CA PHE A 142 -12.69 -10.82 -12.98
C PHE A 142 -11.77 -11.47 -14.02
N PRO A 143 -11.39 -12.75 -13.92
CA PRO A 143 -10.63 -13.43 -14.96
C PRO A 143 -11.34 -13.46 -16.29
N PHE A 144 -12.65 -13.69 -16.26
CA PHE A 144 -13.44 -13.71 -17.48
C PHE A 144 -13.53 -12.32 -18.11
N LEU A 145 -13.66 -11.27 -17.29
CA LEU A 145 -13.56 -9.88 -17.72
C LEU A 145 -12.17 -9.63 -18.35
N GLY A 146 -11.09 -10.00 -17.66
CA GLY A 146 -9.73 -9.85 -18.15
C GLY A 146 -9.49 -10.59 -19.47
N PHE A 147 -9.96 -11.83 -19.58
CA PHE A 147 -9.89 -12.62 -20.82
C PHE A 147 -10.58 -11.91 -21.99
N LYS A 148 -11.78 -11.37 -21.78
CA LYS A 148 -12.50 -10.60 -22.81
C LYS A 148 -11.81 -9.27 -23.14
N MET A 149 -11.19 -8.61 -22.17
CA MET A 149 -10.45 -7.38 -22.40
C MET A 149 -9.17 -7.60 -23.23
N ARG A 150 -8.52 -8.77 -23.10
CA ARG A 150 -7.22 -9.03 -23.74
C ARG A 150 -7.20 -8.94 -25.26
N SER A 151 -8.35 -9.08 -25.93
CA SER A 151 -8.43 -8.94 -27.39
C SER A 151 -8.11 -7.54 -27.88
N GLU A 152 -8.43 -6.51 -27.08
CA GLU A 152 -8.21 -5.11 -27.41
C GLU A 152 -7.19 -4.43 -26.48
N ARG A 153 -7.13 -4.88 -25.22
CA ARG A 153 -6.31 -4.30 -24.15
C ARG A 153 -5.57 -5.41 -23.40
N LYS A 154 -4.51 -5.93 -24.05
CA LYS A 154 -3.78 -7.12 -23.59
C LYS A 154 -3.25 -6.96 -22.16
N THR A 155 -2.60 -5.83 -21.86
CA THR A 155 -1.94 -5.62 -20.57
C THR A 155 -2.94 -5.48 -19.43
N GLU A 156 -3.95 -4.63 -19.61
CA GLU A 156 -5.03 -4.43 -18.64
C GLU A 156 -5.81 -5.72 -18.40
N GLY A 157 -6.13 -6.45 -19.46
CA GLY A 157 -6.81 -7.74 -19.36
C GLY A 157 -6.00 -8.80 -18.59
N ILE A 158 -4.66 -8.81 -18.71
CA ILE A 158 -3.79 -9.68 -17.89
C ILE A 158 -3.89 -9.33 -16.40
N VAL A 159 -3.94 -8.04 -16.04
CA VAL A 159 -4.08 -7.62 -14.63
C VAL A 159 -5.36 -8.19 -14.02
N PHE A 160 -6.49 -8.08 -14.72
CA PHE A 160 -7.77 -8.67 -14.25
C PHE A 160 -7.76 -10.20 -14.24
N MET A 161 -6.96 -10.86 -15.10
CA MET A 161 -6.77 -12.31 -15.04
C MET A 161 -5.95 -12.76 -13.83
N ILE A 162 -4.98 -11.96 -13.39
CA ILE A 162 -4.12 -12.28 -12.24
C ILE A 162 -4.82 -11.91 -10.91
N LEU A 163 -5.77 -10.99 -10.95
CA LEU A 163 -6.46 -10.46 -9.76
C LEU A 163 -6.99 -11.51 -8.76
N PRO A 164 -7.59 -12.65 -9.15
CA PRO A 164 -8.03 -13.65 -8.18
C PRO A 164 -6.88 -14.31 -7.42
N PHE A 165 -5.71 -14.47 -8.05
CA PHE A 165 -4.55 -15.01 -7.35
C PHE A 165 -4.07 -14.02 -6.29
N LEU A 166 -4.13 -12.72 -6.57
CA LEU A 166 -3.83 -11.67 -5.59
C LEU A 166 -4.88 -11.65 -4.46
N MET A 167 -6.15 -11.80 -4.81
CA MET A 167 -7.26 -11.95 -3.86
C MET A 167 -7.04 -13.15 -2.91
N ILE A 168 -6.77 -14.34 -3.46
CA ILE A 168 -6.51 -15.56 -2.67
C ILE A 168 -5.26 -15.40 -1.80
N ALA A 169 -4.16 -14.89 -2.37
CA ALA A 169 -2.94 -14.64 -1.62
C ALA A 169 -3.17 -13.67 -0.45
N SER A 170 -3.95 -12.61 -0.67
CA SER A 170 -4.34 -11.65 0.37
C SER A 170 -5.14 -12.31 1.48
N ILE A 171 -6.11 -13.18 1.18
CA ILE A 171 -6.86 -13.92 2.21
C ILE A 171 -5.95 -14.88 2.98
N LEU A 172 -5.04 -15.59 2.31
CA LEU A 172 -4.11 -16.50 2.98
C LEU A 172 -3.16 -15.75 3.91
N PHE A 173 -2.73 -14.55 3.50
CA PHE A 173 -1.88 -13.67 4.28
C PHE A 173 -2.63 -13.05 5.47
N PHE A 174 -3.81 -12.50 5.25
CA PHE A 174 -4.56 -11.84 6.33
C PHE A 174 -5.48 -12.77 7.11
N ARG A 175 -5.69 -14.02 6.68
CA ARG A 175 -6.66 -14.96 7.26
C ARG A 175 -8.04 -14.32 7.52
N TYR A 176 -8.48 -13.47 6.61
CA TYR A 176 -9.75 -12.77 6.71
C TYR A 176 -10.33 -12.56 5.32
N VAL A 177 -11.57 -13.02 5.12
CA VAL A 177 -12.16 -13.18 3.78
C VAL A 177 -12.55 -11.84 3.16
N SER A 178 -13.43 -11.06 3.79
CA SER A 178 -14.00 -9.84 3.18
C SER A 178 -12.92 -8.82 2.79
N SER A 179 -12.25 -8.20 3.77
CA SER A 179 -11.22 -7.19 3.49
C SER A 179 -9.97 -7.76 2.80
N GLY A 180 -9.68 -9.05 2.97
CA GLY A 180 -8.62 -9.73 2.22
C GLY A 180 -8.90 -9.73 0.71
N PHE A 181 -10.14 -10.04 0.31
CA PHE A 181 -10.58 -10.00 -1.08
C PHE A 181 -10.66 -8.57 -1.65
N LEU A 182 -11.22 -7.63 -0.88
CA LEU A 182 -11.42 -6.25 -1.34
C LEU A 182 -10.11 -5.50 -1.53
N PHE A 183 -9.07 -5.83 -0.75
CA PHE A 183 -7.80 -5.12 -0.78
C PHE A 183 -7.16 -5.08 -2.19
N PRO A 184 -6.85 -6.21 -2.85
CA PRO A 184 -6.29 -6.19 -4.20
C PRO A 184 -7.19 -5.52 -5.24
N ILE A 185 -8.52 -5.67 -5.12
CA ILE A 185 -9.47 -5.07 -6.06
C ILE A 185 -9.45 -3.55 -5.95
N SER A 186 -9.50 -3.02 -4.73
CA SER A 186 -9.42 -1.58 -4.44
C SER A 186 -8.13 -0.99 -5.01
N MET A 187 -6.99 -1.66 -4.78
CA MET A 187 -5.68 -1.22 -5.28
C MET A 187 -5.63 -1.20 -6.82
N VAL A 188 -6.09 -2.26 -7.49
CA VAL A 188 -6.09 -2.36 -8.96
C VAL A 188 -7.02 -1.33 -9.60
N VAL A 189 -8.25 -1.20 -9.10
CA VAL A 189 -9.22 -0.23 -9.62
C VAL A 189 -8.70 1.18 -9.45
N THR A 190 -8.19 1.52 -8.27
CA THR A 190 -7.62 2.84 -7.99
C THR A 190 -6.42 3.14 -8.87
N ALA A 191 -5.51 2.18 -9.07
CA ALA A 191 -4.36 2.36 -9.95
C ALA A 191 -4.80 2.73 -11.39
N PHE A 192 -5.80 2.05 -11.94
CA PHE A 192 -6.32 2.38 -13.27
C PHE A 192 -7.07 3.73 -13.30
N VAL A 193 -7.83 4.06 -12.27
CA VAL A 193 -8.54 5.35 -12.17
C VAL A 193 -7.54 6.50 -12.10
N LEU A 194 -6.47 6.37 -11.32
CA LEU A 194 -5.40 7.37 -11.22
C LEU A 194 -4.60 7.50 -12.52
N ASN A 195 -4.54 6.45 -13.34
CA ASN A 195 -3.96 6.50 -14.68
C ASN A 195 -4.88 7.15 -15.72
N SER A 196 -6.16 7.33 -15.41
CA SER A 196 -7.16 7.85 -16.35
C SER A 196 -7.24 9.38 -16.35
N LYS A 197 -7.97 9.95 -17.31
CA LYS A 197 -8.27 11.39 -17.37
C LYS A 197 -9.01 11.91 -16.14
N ALA A 198 -9.50 11.05 -15.25
CA ALA A 198 -10.09 11.44 -13.97
C ALA A 198 -9.08 12.07 -12.99
N ALA A 199 -7.79 11.78 -13.17
CA ALA A 199 -6.72 12.16 -12.26
C ALA A 199 -5.56 12.89 -12.98
N PRO A 200 -5.83 14.06 -13.62
CA PRO A 200 -4.83 14.75 -14.45
C PRO A 200 -3.58 15.20 -13.67
N LEU A 201 -3.72 15.46 -12.36
CA LEU A 201 -2.57 15.77 -11.50
C LEU A 201 -1.60 14.58 -11.40
N PHE A 202 -2.12 13.37 -11.22
CA PHE A 202 -1.30 12.16 -11.15
C PHE A 202 -0.68 11.81 -12.50
N GLN A 203 -1.40 12.02 -13.61
CA GLN A 203 -0.84 11.87 -14.95
C GLN A 203 0.33 12.85 -15.16
N LYS A 204 0.14 14.13 -14.83
CA LYS A 204 1.19 15.14 -14.93
C LYS A 204 2.41 14.80 -14.06
N SER A 205 2.20 14.30 -12.84
CA SER A 205 3.29 13.84 -11.97
C SER A 205 4.00 12.61 -12.55
N SER A 206 3.26 11.67 -13.13
CA SER A 206 3.81 10.48 -13.79
C SER A 206 4.67 10.85 -15.00
N GLU A 207 4.27 11.87 -15.77
CA GLU A 207 5.02 12.38 -16.92
C GLU A 207 6.35 13.03 -16.55
N VAL A 208 6.53 13.50 -15.30
CA VAL A 208 7.81 14.04 -14.82
C VAL A 208 8.92 13.00 -14.98
N PHE A 209 8.63 11.72 -14.71
CA PHE A 209 9.63 10.65 -14.83
C PHE A 209 10.11 10.42 -16.26
N LEU A 210 9.32 10.77 -17.29
CA LEU A 210 9.75 10.64 -18.69
C LEU A 210 11.04 11.43 -18.96
N LYS A 211 11.19 12.58 -18.30
CA LYS A 211 12.38 13.45 -18.40
C LYS A 211 13.63 12.82 -17.81
N PHE A 212 13.47 11.82 -16.93
CA PHE A 212 14.54 11.18 -16.18
C PHE A 212 14.81 9.72 -16.60
N THR A 213 14.35 9.31 -17.79
CA THR A 213 14.49 7.94 -18.32
C THR A 213 15.87 7.64 -18.94
N SER A 214 16.76 8.63 -19.07
CA SER A 214 18.08 8.41 -19.68
C SER A 214 18.97 7.54 -18.76
N ALA A 215 19.79 6.65 -19.34
CA ALA A 215 20.67 5.78 -18.56
C ALA A 215 21.65 6.57 -17.68
N LYS A 216 22.18 7.69 -18.21
CA LYS A 216 23.05 8.61 -17.48
C LYS A 216 22.33 9.23 -16.28
N THR A 217 21.09 9.67 -16.48
CA THR A 217 20.28 10.30 -15.43
C THR A 217 19.93 9.31 -14.31
N VAL A 218 19.48 8.10 -14.68
CA VAL A 218 19.20 7.03 -13.70
C VAL A 218 20.46 6.68 -12.90
N LEU A 219 21.63 6.58 -13.57
CA LEU A 219 22.91 6.31 -12.91
C LEU A 219 23.30 7.42 -11.93
N VAL A 220 23.14 8.69 -12.32
CA VAL A 220 23.43 9.84 -11.43
C VAL A 220 22.55 9.78 -10.18
N PHE A 221 21.25 9.54 -10.33
CA PHE A 221 20.36 9.41 -9.18
C PHE A 221 20.70 8.20 -8.31
N PHE A 222 21.06 7.07 -8.91
CA PHE A 222 21.54 5.91 -8.15
C PHE A 222 22.78 6.24 -7.32
N ILE A 223 23.79 6.89 -7.92
CA ILE A 223 25.01 7.31 -7.21
C ILE A 223 24.69 8.28 -6.06
N LEU A 224 23.82 9.26 -6.30
CA LEU A 224 23.39 10.20 -5.25
C LEU A 224 22.69 9.49 -4.08
N ALA A 225 21.82 8.52 -4.37
CA ALA A 225 21.19 7.69 -3.33
C ALA A 225 22.22 6.88 -2.55
N MET A 226 23.22 6.31 -3.23
CA MET A 226 24.32 5.57 -2.58
C MET A 226 25.20 6.48 -1.71
N ILE A 227 25.43 7.73 -2.10
CA ILE A 227 26.16 8.72 -1.28
C ILE A 227 25.37 9.04 -0.01
N CYS A 228 24.06 9.25 -0.11
CA CYS A 228 23.21 9.49 1.06
C CYS A 228 23.26 8.28 2.01
N ALA A 229 23.03 7.06 1.49
CA ALA A 229 23.10 5.83 2.27
C ALA A 229 24.48 5.61 2.93
N GLY A 230 25.57 5.86 2.20
CA GLY A 230 26.93 5.76 2.72
C GLY A 230 27.20 6.80 3.83
N THR A 231 26.71 8.03 3.66
CA THR A 231 26.84 9.09 4.67
C THR A 231 26.08 8.72 5.94
N MET A 232 24.84 8.23 5.83
CA MET A 232 24.07 7.75 6.97
C MET A 232 24.78 6.60 7.70
N GLN A 233 25.40 5.68 6.96
CA GLN A 233 26.16 4.57 7.55
C GLN A 233 27.44 5.03 8.27
N ILE A 234 28.12 6.05 7.75
CA ILE A 234 29.29 6.65 8.42
C ILE A 234 28.88 7.32 9.72
N LEU A 235 27.80 8.13 9.69
CA LEU A 235 27.25 8.78 10.88
C LEU A 235 26.78 7.76 11.92
N GLU A 236 26.13 6.67 11.49
CA GLU A 236 25.68 5.59 12.37
C GLU A 236 26.84 4.89 13.07
N LYS A 237 27.94 4.61 12.35
CA LYS A 237 29.16 4.03 12.94
C LYS A 237 29.89 4.97 13.89
N ALA A 238 29.62 6.27 13.81
CA ALA A 238 30.19 7.28 14.71
C ALA A 238 29.39 7.43 16.02
N ILE A 239 28.22 6.77 16.16
CA ILE A 239 27.45 6.77 17.40
C ILE A 239 28.31 6.09 18.49
N PRO A 240 28.63 6.79 19.59
CA PRO A 240 29.41 6.19 20.67
C PRO A 240 28.54 5.18 21.43
N ILE A 241 29.03 3.94 21.54
CA ILE A 241 28.37 2.86 22.27
C ILE A 241 29.36 2.32 23.31
N SER A 242 28.87 1.98 24.50
CA SER A 242 29.68 1.30 25.50
C SER A 242 30.13 -0.09 25.02
N ASP A 243 31.37 -0.47 25.37
CA ASP A 243 31.94 -1.76 25.00
C ASP A 243 31.02 -2.93 25.38
N GLY A 244 30.77 -3.83 24.42
CA GLY A 244 29.96 -5.03 24.60
C GLY A 244 28.46 -4.87 24.31
N ILE A 245 27.96 -3.66 24.03
CA ILE A 245 26.57 -3.43 23.62
C ILE A 245 26.46 -3.41 22.10
N GLN A 246 25.56 -4.21 21.51
CA GLN A 246 25.25 -4.13 20.08
C GLN A 246 24.36 -2.92 19.81
N LEU A 247 24.65 -2.19 18.72
CA LEU A 247 23.80 -1.09 18.28
C LEU A 247 22.39 -1.63 18.00
N PRO A 248 21.35 -1.13 18.70
CA PRO A 248 20.00 -1.55 18.40
C PRO A 248 19.63 -1.11 16.99
N LYS A 249 18.72 -1.88 16.37
CA LYS A 249 18.20 -1.52 15.05
C LYS A 249 17.53 -0.16 15.12
N LYS A 250 17.86 0.76 14.21
CA LYS A 250 17.26 2.09 14.13
C LYS A 250 15.74 2.05 13.97
N MET A 251 15.07 3.12 14.40
CA MET A 251 13.61 3.21 14.46
C MET A 251 12.97 3.22 13.06
N ASP A 252 13.63 3.85 12.09
CA ASP A 252 13.29 3.89 10.66
C ASP A 252 13.21 2.51 9.96
N PHE A 253 13.73 1.46 10.61
CA PHE A 253 13.62 0.07 10.17
C PHE A 253 12.84 -0.83 11.14
N ARG A 254 12.17 -0.27 12.16
CA ARG A 254 11.31 -0.99 13.10
C ARG A 254 9.83 -0.73 12.77
N PRO A 255 9.20 -1.50 11.86
CA PRO A 255 7.76 -1.36 11.61
C PRO A 255 6.97 -1.75 12.85
N PHE A 256 5.85 -1.08 13.08
CA PHE A 256 4.95 -1.30 14.24
C PHE A 256 5.62 -1.07 15.61
N SER A 257 6.56 -0.13 15.68
CA SER A 257 7.23 0.32 16.91
C SER A 257 6.27 0.79 18.00
N THR A 258 6.69 0.60 19.26
CA THR A 258 6.04 1.06 20.50
C THR A 258 6.86 2.15 21.19
N ALA A 259 6.34 2.79 22.24
CA ALA A 259 7.17 3.72 23.02
C ALA A 259 8.39 3.05 23.64
N GLN A 260 8.28 1.76 24.00
CA GLN A 260 9.38 0.99 24.57
C GLN A 260 10.56 0.83 23.59
N ASP A 261 10.28 0.68 22.29
CA ASP A 261 11.31 0.62 21.25
C ASP A 261 12.11 1.94 21.18
N PHE A 262 11.44 3.08 21.28
CA PHE A 262 12.13 4.37 21.36
C PHE A 262 12.97 4.47 22.63
N PHE A 263 12.44 4.01 23.77
CA PHE A 263 13.22 3.99 25.01
C PHE A 263 14.48 3.14 24.91
N GLU A 264 14.39 1.98 24.27
CA GLU A 264 15.52 1.10 24.00
C GLU A 264 16.56 1.80 23.10
N VAL A 265 16.15 2.30 21.93
CA VAL A 265 17.09 2.86 20.94
C VAL A 265 17.69 4.18 21.44
N PHE A 266 16.84 5.15 21.78
CA PHE A 266 17.30 6.49 22.19
C PHE A 266 17.92 6.48 23.58
N GLY A 267 17.58 5.52 24.43
CA GLY A 267 18.25 5.27 25.70
C GLY A 267 19.69 4.81 25.50
N VAL A 268 19.91 3.79 24.66
CA VAL A 268 21.25 3.27 24.35
C VAL A 268 22.13 4.31 23.67
N TYR A 269 21.56 5.15 22.79
CA TYR A 269 22.33 6.17 22.08
C TYR A 269 22.86 7.30 22.97
N GLY A 270 22.24 7.54 24.13
CA GLY A 270 22.59 8.68 24.96
C GLY A 270 22.42 10.03 24.24
N GLU A 271 22.95 11.11 24.81
CA GLU A 271 22.78 12.46 24.25
C GLU A 271 23.56 12.65 22.93
N SER A 272 24.82 12.22 22.90
CA SER A 272 25.68 12.33 21.72
C SER A 272 25.18 11.47 20.55
N GLY A 273 24.75 10.23 20.82
CA GLY A 273 24.17 9.37 19.79
C GLY A 273 22.85 9.90 19.26
N ARG A 274 21.98 10.50 20.09
CA ARG A 274 20.75 11.18 19.63
C ARG A 274 21.06 12.39 18.75
N SER A 275 22.12 13.15 19.03
CA SER A 275 22.57 14.25 18.16
C SER A 275 23.06 13.74 16.80
N LEU A 276 23.79 12.63 16.77
CA LEU A 276 24.18 11.99 15.51
C LEU A 276 22.96 11.41 14.77
N TYR A 277 21.99 10.84 15.50
CA TYR A 277 20.74 10.35 14.93
C TYR A 277 19.95 11.47 14.24
N PHE A 278 19.87 12.66 14.84
CA PHE A 278 19.31 13.83 14.18
C PHE A 278 19.96 14.11 12.82
N TRP A 279 21.29 14.07 12.72
CA TRP A 279 21.99 14.28 11.46
C TRP A 279 21.79 13.15 10.45
N ILE A 280 21.65 11.92 10.93
CA ILE A 280 21.25 10.77 10.09
C ILE A 280 19.89 11.07 9.46
N ASP A 281 18.88 11.45 10.25
CA ASP A 281 17.53 11.76 9.78
C ASP A 281 17.51 12.96 8.81
N VAL A 282 18.38 13.97 9.00
CA VAL A 282 18.54 15.07 8.04
C VAL A 282 19.02 14.57 6.67
N VAL A 283 19.95 13.61 6.64
CA VAL A 283 20.39 12.98 5.40
C VAL A 283 19.30 12.06 4.84
N ASP A 284 18.58 11.34 5.70
CA ASP A 284 17.50 10.45 5.29
C ASP A 284 16.34 11.23 4.68
N MET A 285 16.03 12.44 5.15
CA MET A 285 15.08 13.35 4.49
C MET A 285 15.45 13.68 3.03
N VAL A 286 16.73 13.64 2.67
CA VAL A 286 17.21 13.89 1.30
C VAL A 286 17.26 12.58 0.49
N PHE A 287 17.52 11.44 1.13
CA PHE A 287 17.67 10.13 0.51
C PHE A 287 16.53 9.69 -0.44
N PRO A 288 15.24 9.88 -0.15
CA PRO A 288 14.17 9.39 -1.03
C PRO A 288 14.13 10.13 -2.37
N PHE A 289 14.55 11.41 -2.44
CA PHE A 289 14.50 12.19 -3.68
C PHE A 289 15.26 11.54 -4.84
N PRO A 290 16.58 11.25 -4.75
CA PRO A 290 17.28 10.56 -5.82
C PRO A 290 16.70 9.16 -6.05
N LEU A 291 16.29 8.44 -4.99
CA LEU A 291 15.78 7.09 -5.12
C LEU A 291 14.47 7.02 -5.92
N ILE A 292 13.53 7.96 -5.71
CA ILE A 292 12.28 7.97 -6.47
C ILE A 292 12.50 8.25 -7.95
N PHE A 293 13.42 9.14 -8.31
CA PHE A 293 13.71 9.43 -9.72
C PHE A 293 14.45 8.27 -10.38
N CYS A 294 15.27 7.53 -9.62
CA CYS A 294 15.89 6.30 -10.07
C CYS A 294 14.84 5.22 -10.36
N PHE A 295 13.99 4.89 -9.39
CA PHE A 295 12.95 3.87 -9.51
C PHE A 295 11.88 4.23 -10.54
N GLY A 296 11.32 5.43 -10.45
CA GLY A 296 10.31 5.93 -11.37
C GLY A 296 10.85 6.08 -12.79
N GLY A 297 12.08 6.57 -12.96
CA GLY A 297 12.74 6.73 -14.26
C GLY A 297 12.98 5.41 -14.98
N ILE A 298 13.55 4.41 -14.29
CA ILE A 298 13.81 3.11 -14.91
C ILE A 298 12.53 2.36 -15.25
N TYR A 299 11.53 2.41 -14.36
CA TYR A 299 10.24 1.78 -14.60
C TYR A 299 9.54 2.44 -15.79
N THR A 300 9.50 3.77 -15.83
CA THR A 300 8.89 4.52 -16.94
C THR A 300 9.51 4.14 -18.28
N LYS A 301 10.84 4.00 -18.33
CA LYS A 301 11.55 3.55 -19.54
C LYS A 301 11.10 2.15 -19.98
N ALA A 302 11.04 1.20 -19.05
CA ALA A 302 10.56 -0.14 -19.34
C ALA A 302 9.08 -0.12 -19.76
N ALA A 303 8.24 0.64 -19.07
CA ALA A 303 6.82 0.73 -19.34
C ALA A 303 6.53 1.23 -20.76
N VAL A 304 7.20 2.31 -21.18
CA VAL A 304 7.09 2.82 -22.56
C VAL A 304 7.60 1.79 -23.58
N ARG A 305 8.68 1.06 -23.29
CA ARG A 305 9.27 0.08 -24.22
C ARG A 305 8.40 -1.17 -24.39
N PHE A 306 7.71 -1.59 -23.34
CA PHE A 306 6.94 -2.84 -23.29
C PHE A 306 5.42 -2.63 -23.25
N ASN A 307 4.93 -1.40 -23.45
CA ASN A 307 3.52 -1.03 -23.34
C ASN A 307 2.89 -1.44 -21.99
N LEU A 308 3.62 -1.19 -20.89
CA LEU A 308 3.09 -1.33 -19.53
C LEU A 308 2.45 0.00 -19.07
N PRO A 309 1.60 -0.02 -18.03
CA PRO A 309 0.96 1.19 -17.52
C PRO A 309 1.99 2.12 -16.86
N VAL A 310 2.27 3.27 -17.50
CA VAL A 310 3.29 4.23 -17.01
C VAL A 310 2.99 4.76 -15.60
N SER A 311 1.71 4.94 -15.25
CA SER A 311 1.27 5.37 -13.91
C SER A 311 1.78 4.54 -12.73
N LEU A 312 2.18 3.28 -12.94
CA LEU A 312 2.76 2.52 -11.83
C LEU A 312 4.07 3.15 -11.33
N ASN A 313 4.73 4.02 -12.12
CA ASN A 313 5.85 4.83 -11.63
C ASN A 313 5.48 5.69 -10.40
N LEU A 314 4.20 6.02 -10.19
CA LEU A 314 3.74 6.81 -9.06
C LEU A 314 3.90 6.10 -7.72
N PHE A 315 4.03 4.77 -7.69
CA PHE A 315 4.36 4.03 -6.47
C PHE A 315 5.68 4.50 -5.86
N SER A 316 6.62 5.00 -6.67
CA SER A 316 7.87 5.56 -6.15
C SER A 316 7.62 6.78 -5.24
N TYR A 317 6.64 7.64 -5.54
CA TYR A 317 6.28 8.76 -4.67
C TYR A 317 5.76 8.33 -3.30
N GLY A 318 5.19 7.12 -3.19
CA GLY A 318 4.77 6.59 -1.90
C GLY A 318 5.94 6.50 -0.93
N PHE A 319 7.12 6.05 -1.39
CA PHE A 319 8.31 6.02 -0.55
C PHE A 319 8.70 7.43 -0.08
N LEU A 320 8.77 8.41 -0.99
CA LEU A 320 9.08 9.80 -0.63
C LEU A 320 8.14 10.36 0.43
N VAL A 321 6.83 10.20 0.25
CA VAL A 321 5.85 10.79 1.18
C VAL A 321 5.94 10.16 2.57
N PHE A 322 5.98 8.83 2.63
CA PHE A 322 6.01 8.13 3.92
C PHE A 322 7.36 8.20 4.61
N ASP A 323 8.46 8.34 3.86
CA ASP A 323 9.78 8.57 4.43
C ASP A 323 9.93 9.97 5.04
N LEU A 324 9.50 11.01 4.33
CA LEU A 324 9.47 12.37 4.88
C LEU A 324 8.55 12.48 6.12
N LEU A 325 7.41 11.78 6.10
CA LEU A 325 6.50 11.76 7.24
C LEU A 325 7.12 11.05 8.45
N GLU A 326 7.75 9.89 8.24
CA GLU A 326 8.39 9.11 9.30
C GLU A 326 9.57 9.86 9.91
N ASN A 327 10.45 10.41 9.09
CA ASN A 327 11.58 11.22 9.56
C ASN A 327 11.11 12.49 10.29
N SER A 328 9.96 13.07 9.91
CA SER A 328 9.37 14.20 10.64
C SER A 328 8.91 13.79 12.04
N LEU A 329 8.40 12.57 12.19
CA LEU A 329 8.00 11.99 13.48
C LEU A 329 9.24 11.65 14.33
N MET A 330 10.34 11.20 13.72
CA MET A 330 11.62 11.00 14.42
C MET A 330 12.13 12.30 15.03
N PHE A 331 12.12 13.41 14.28
CA PHE A 331 12.48 14.72 14.82
C PHE A 331 11.58 15.15 15.97
N TYR A 332 10.28 14.87 15.90
CA TYR A 332 9.38 15.11 17.01
C TYR A 332 9.83 14.35 18.27
N PHE A 333 10.10 13.04 18.17
CA PHE A 333 10.53 12.25 19.33
C PHE A 333 11.88 12.68 19.91
N LEU A 334 12.83 13.07 19.06
CA LEU A 334 14.11 13.63 19.51
C LEU A 334 13.88 14.91 20.33
N ASN A 335 12.94 15.76 19.91
CA ASN A 335 12.63 17.02 20.60
C ASN A 335 11.87 16.82 21.91
N VAL A 336 10.98 15.83 22.02
CA VAL A 336 10.18 15.58 23.24
C VAL A 336 10.80 14.56 24.19
N TRP A 337 11.94 13.96 23.84
CA TRP A 337 12.64 12.96 24.65
C TRP A 337 12.90 13.47 26.09
N PRO A 338 12.64 12.65 27.14
CA PRO A 338 12.26 11.23 27.14
C PRO A 338 10.75 10.96 27.15
N LYS A 339 9.89 11.93 26.83
CA LYS A 339 8.44 11.73 26.82
C LYS A 339 7.99 11.17 25.46
N VAL A 340 7.75 9.87 25.38
CA VAL A 340 7.32 9.19 24.14
C VAL A 340 5.85 8.78 24.25
N PRO A 341 4.89 9.49 23.61
CA PRO A 341 3.49 9.11 23.64
C PRO A 341 3.23 7.83 22.84
N GLU A 342 2.65 6.82 23.48
CA GLU A 342 2.41 5.49 22.87
C GLU A 342 1.61 5.56 21.56
N GLY A 343 0.56 6.38 21.51
CA GLY A 343 -0.26 6.52 20.30
C GLY A 343 0.52 7.07 19.10
N ILE A 344 1.43 8.02 19.33
CA ILE A 344 2.26 8.60 18.25
C ILE A 344 3.36 7.59 17.87
N ALA A 345 3.92 6.85 18.83
CA ALA A 345 4.93 5.83 18.57
C ALA A 345 4.36 4.71 17.67
N ALA A 346 3.19 4.19 18.03
CA ALA A 346 2.49 3.18 17.24
C ALA A 346 2.07 3.68 15.85
N PHE A 347 1.61 4.94 15.75
CA PHE A 347 1.34 5.57 14.45
C PHE A 347 2.60 5.64 13.59
N THR A 348 3.72 6.06 14.18
CA THR A 348 5.02 6.15 13.50
C THR A 348 5.48 4.77 13.04
N GLY A 349 5.36 3.73 13.87
CA GLY A 349 5.61 2.35 13.46
C GLY A 349 4.76 1.89 12.27
N GLY A 350 3.49 2.32 12.20
CA GLY A 350 2.63 2.10 11.05
C GLY A 350 3.11 2.83 9.79
N VAL A 351 3.51 4.10 9.92
CA VAL A 351 4.13 4.89 8.83
C VAL A 351 5.40 4.20 8.33
N THR A 352 6.29 3.74 9.23
CA THR A 352 7.49 2.97 8.90
C THR A 352 7.16 1.70 8.12
N ALA A 353 6.11 0.96 8.51
CA ALA A 353 5.68 -0.23 7.78
C ALA A 353 5.25 0.10 6.34
N VAL A 354 4.46 1.16 6.15
CA VAL A 354 4.01 1.60 4.83
C VAL A 354 5.18 2.12 3.98
N LYS A 355 6.09 2.89 4.59
CA LYS A 355 7.35 3.34 3.98
C LYS A 355 8.14 2.17 3.42
N LEU A 356 8.41 1.15 4.26
CA LEU A 356 9.16 -0.03 3.87
C LEU A 356 8.46 -0.82 2.76
N PHE A 357 7.12 -0.91 2.79
CA PHE A 357 6.35 -1.51 1.69
C PHE A 357 6.63 -0.80 0.35
N PHE A 358 6.53 0.52 0.29
CA PHE A 358 6.81 1.27 -0.94
C PHE A 358 8.28 1.17 -1.36
N LEU A 359 9.22 1.12 -0.40
CA LEU A 359 10.63 0.88 -0.67
C LEU A 359 10.85 -0.49 -1.34
N PHE A 360 10.28 -1.56 -0.79
CA PHE A 360 10.37 -2.91 -1.36
C PHE A 360 9.73 -2.99 -2.75
N VAL A 361 8.55 -2.39 -2.93
CA VAL A 361 7.89 -2.30 -4.25
C VAL A 361 8.79 -1.54 -5.23
N GLY A 362 9.39 -0.42 -4.81
CA GLY A 362 10.32 0.36 -5.62
C GLY A 362 11.55 -0.46 -6.08
N PHE A 363 12.18 -1.19 -5.17
CA PHE A 363 13.29 -2.10 -5.50
C PHE A 363 12.87 -3.22 -6.45
N PHE A 364 11.71 -3.84 -6.21
CA PHE A 364 11.17 -4.87 -7.08
C PHE A 364 10.91 -4.33 -8.49
N MET A 365 10.25 -3.17 -8.60
CA MET A 365 10.01 -2.49 -9.87
C MET A 365 11.32 -2.15 -10.59
N PHE A 366 12.32 -1.65 -9.86
CA PHE A 366 13.65 -1.38 -10.39
C PHE A 366 14.29 -2.64 -10.97
N ALA A 367 14.35 -3.73 -10.19
CA ALA A 367 15.00 -4.98 -10.59
C ALA A 367 14.33 -5.63 -11.82
N VAL A 368 12.99 -5.70 -11.83
CA VAL A 368 12.23 -6.26 -12.95
C VAL A 368 12.40 -5.39 -14.20
N SER A 369 12.24 -4.07 -14.07
CA SER A 369 12.36 -3.13 -15.20
C SER A 369 13.76 -3.15 -15.80
N PHE A 370 14.79 -3.16 -14.95
CA PHE A 370 16.17 -3.29 -15.38
C PHE A 370 16.40 -4.59 -16.15
N SER A 371 15.94 -5.73 -15.59
CA SER A 371 16.09 -7.04 -16.24
C SER A 371 15.38 -7.10 -17.59
N MET A 372 14.17 -6.55 -17.70
CA MET A 372 13.44 -6.45 -18.96
C MET A 372 14.22 -5.63 -20.01
N LEU A 373 14.77 -4.48 -19.60
CA LEU A 373 15.56 -3.63 -20.48
C LEU A 373 16.87 -4.31 -20.93
N VAL A 374 17.56 -5.00 -20.03
CA VAL A 374 18.76 -5.79 -20.34
C VAL A 374 18.44 -6.92 -21.31
N TYR A 375 17.40 -7.71 -21.03
CA TYR A 375 16.94 -8.79 -21.91
C TYR A 375 16.62 -8.30 -23.33
N ARG A 376 15.98 -7.13 -23.44
CA ARG A 376 15.69 -6.55 -24.75
C ARG A 376 16.96 -6.12 -25.48
N TRP A 377 17.87 -5.47 -24.77
CA TRP A 377 19.13 -5.02 -25.33
C TRP A 377 19.99 -6.19 -25.82
N THR A 378 20.08 -7.29 -25.05
CA THR A 378 20.80 -8.50 -25.47
C THR A 378 20.14 -9.17 -26.66
N SER A 379 18.81 -9.29 -26.68
CA SER A 379 18.06 -9.88 -27.80
C SER A 379 18.25 -9.11 -29.10
N GLU A 380 18.23 -7.77 -29.06
CA GLU A 380 18.47 -6.92 -30.23
C GLU A 380 19.90 -7.02 -30.75
N LYS A 381 20.88 -7.19 -29.85
CA LYS A 381 22.29 -7.34 -30.24
C LYS A 381 22.58 -8.70 -30.86
N ILE A 382 21.90 -9.76 -30.41
CA ILE A 382 22.03 -11.11 -30.97
C ILE A 382 21.33 -11.20 -32.33
N GLY A 383 20.13 -10.65 -32.48
CA GLY A 383 19.39 -10.70 -33.76
C GLY A 383 20.00 -9.88 -34.90
N ASN A 384 20.92 -8.96 -34.60
CA ASN A 384 21.64 -8.15 -35.59
C ASN A 384 23.03 -8.74 -35.96
N ARG A 385 23.37 -9.92 -35.44
CA ARG A 385 24.53 -10.70 -35.85
C ARG A 385 24.04 -11.91 -36.64
#